data_AF-A0A6I1YJ69-F1
#
_entry.id   AF-A0A6I1YJ69-F1
#
_cell.length_a   1.000
_cell.length_b   1.000
_cell.length_c   1.000
_cell.angle_alpha   90.00
_cell.angle_beta   90.00
_cell.angle_gamma   90.00
#
_symmetry.space_group_name_H-M   'P 1'
#
loop_
_entity.id
_entity.type
_entity.pdbx_description
1 polymer ?
#
loop_
_entity_poly.entity_id
_entity_poly.type
_entity_poly.pdbx_seq_one_letter_code
_entity_poly.pdbx_strand_id
1 'polypeptide(L)'
;MAKHVVPEAARQRRRPTRGGTVLSEEIIVHTALRVLREHGSTGLTARRLGAALGADPSTLYRYFAGMDDLARAIGDELMGRALDGWTATGDWRTDLRALGLAIHASYLAHPQAAVLTASRVTGRPREIAVDETILGILRGTGLPDSVAVRVYHAFIDQSLAFAALDAGSLALADEARAGDEEMWHSTYARLPAESHPNIAATAHLLARYMPHSAYPAALEILLEHTAAQLSRSGA
;
A
#
# COMPACT_ATOMS: atom_id res chain seq x y z
N MET A 1 21.56 -6.04 -15.96
CA MET A 1 22.07 -7.08 -15.04
C MET A 1 21.26 -7.00 -13.76
N ALA A 2 20.44 -8.02 -13.47
CA ALA A 2 19.70 -8.08 -12.21
C ALA A 2 20.71 -8.05 -11.04
N LYS A 3 20.53 -7.10 -10.11
CA LYS A 3 21.37 -7.03 -8.91
C LYS A 3 21.15 -8.31 -8.12
N HIS A 4 22.23 -9.03 -7.82
CA HIS A 4 22.18 -10.28 -7.08
C HIS A 4 21.53 -10.03 -5.71
N VAL A 5 20.34 -10.60 -5.50
CA VAL A 5 19.63 -10.56 -4.22
C VAL A 5 20.46 -11.37 -3.22
N VAL A 6 21.12 -10.71 -2.29
CA VAL A 6 21.82 -11.39 -1.19
C VAL A 6 20.75 -12.00 -0.28
N PRO A 7 20.78 -13.31 -0.01
CA PRO A 7 19.78 -13.95 0.84
C PRO A 7 19.80 -13.39 2.27
N GLU A 8 18.62 -13.18 2.86
CA GLU A 8 18.43 -12.64 4.20
C GLU A 8 19.23 -13.41 5.28
N ALA A 9 19.37 -14.72 5.11
CA ALA A 9 20.14 -15.60 6.00
C ALA A 9 21.64 -15.22 6.10
N ALA A 10 22.21 -14.54 5.10
CA ALA A 10 23.62 -14.13 5.11
C ALA A 10 23.87 -12.81 5.86
N ARG A 11 22.81 -12.09 6.28
CA ARG A 11 22.90 -10.75 6.90
C ARG A 11 22.62 -10.74 8.40
N GLN A 12 22.27 -11.88 9.00
CA GLN A 12 21.98 -11.95 10.44
C GLN A 12 23.23 -11.74 11.31
N ARG A 13 23.13 -10.84 12.29
CA ARG A 13 24.25 -10.56 13.21
C ARG A 13 24.34 -11.66 14.26
N ARG A 14 25.46 -12.37 14.35
CA ARG A 14 25.69 -13.36 15.42
C ARG A 14 25.80 -12.76 16.83
N ARG A 15 26.01 -11.44 16.97
CA ARG A 15 26.21 -10.77 18.27
C ARG A 15 24.99 -9.90 18.64
N PRO A 16 24.43 -10.06 19.84
CA PRO A 16 23.31 -9.25 20.33
C PRO A 16 23.56 -7.73 20.36
N THR A 17 22.48 -6.94 20.31
CA THR A 17 22.49 -5.50 20.63
C THR A 17 22.72 -5.27 22.13
N ARG A 18 22.78 -4.00 22.57
CA ARG A 18 22.85 -3.68 24.00
C ARG A 18 21.65 -4.21 24.79
N GLY A 19 20.52 -4.44 24.11
CA GLY A 19 19.30 -5.02 24.69
C GLY A 19 19.19 -6.55 24.55
N GLY A 20 20.21 -7.24 24.05
CA GLY A 20 20.19 -8.71 23.93
C GLY A 20 19.54 -9.25 22.65
N THR A 21 19.01 -8.41 21.77
CA THR A 21 18.37 -8.83 20.52
C THR A 21 19.40 -9.09 19.42
N VAL A 22 19.27 -10.20 18.69
CA VAL A 22 19.98 -10.41 17.42
C VAL A 22 19.23 -9.68 16.31
N LEU A 23 19.90 -8.73 15.63
CA LEU A 23 19.27 -7.98 14.55
C LEU A 23 19.09 -8.84 13.29
N SER A 24 17.95 -8.64 12.62
CA SER A 24 17.59 -9.12 11.28
C SER A 24 16.98 -7.97 10.47
N GLU A 25 16.83 -8.14 9.15
CA GLU A 25 16.11 -7.16 8.32
C GLU A 25 14.67 -6.99 8.80
N GLU A 26 13.97 -8.10 9.05
CA GLU A 26 12.62 -8.14 9.62
C GLU A 26 12.50 -7.28 10.89
N ILE A 27 13.36 -7.48 11.90
CA ILE A 27 13.33 -6.70 13.15
C ILE A 27 13.52 -5.21 12.88
N ILE A 28 14.42 -4.86 11.96
CA ILE A 28 14.68 -3.46 11.61
C ILE A 28 13.47 -2.85 10.91
N VAL A 29 12.84 -3.55 9.97
CA VAL A 29 11.65 -3.10 9.24
C VAL A 29 10.46 -2.92 10.19
N HIS A 30 10.18 -3.89 11.07
CA HIS A 30 9.12 -3.74 12.07
C HIS A 30 9.38 -2.57 13.04
N THR A 31 10.63 -2.37 13.43
CA THR A 31 11.00 -1.23 14.27
C THR A 31 10.84 0.09 13.50
N ALA A 32 11.17 0.13 12.21
CA ALA A 32 10.98 1.29 11.36
C ALA A 32 9.48 1.64 11.20
N LEU A 33 8.61 0.65 11.01
CA LEU A 33 7.15 0.84 10.99
C LEU A 33 6.65 1.45 12.31
N ARG A 34 7.15 0.96 13.45
CA ARG A 34 6.83 1.54 14.76
C ARG A 34 7.32 2.99 14.88
N VAL A 35 8.55 3.28 14.48
CA VAL A 35 9.12 4.65 14.49
C VAL A 35 8.32 5.59 13.59
N LEU A 36 7.89 5.14 12.41
CA LEU A 36 7.04 5.91 11.50
C LEU A 36 5.68 6.25 12.13
N ARG A 37 5.07 5.29 12.82
CA ARG A 37 3.81 5.52 13.55
C ARG A 37 3.98 6.54 14.69
N GLU A 38 5.07 6.45 15.45
CA GLU A 38 5.31 7.31 16.62
C GLU A 38 5.77 8.72 16.25
N HIS A 39 6.45 8.89 15.11
CA HIS A 39 7.17 10.12 14.78
C HIS A 39 6.91 10.67 13.37
N GLY A 40 5.99 10.06 12.62
CA GLY A 40 5.71 10.42 11.23
C GLY A 40 6.83 10.09 10.25
N SER A 41 6.60 10.39 8.98
CA SER A 41 7.55 10.13 7.88
C SER A 41 8.91 10.83 8.05
N THR A 42 8.92 12.09 8.51
CA THR A 42 10.15 12.84 8.84
C THR A 42 10.90 12.25 10.04
N GLY A 43 10.23 11.42 10.83
CA GLY A 43 10.78 10.73 11.97
C GLY A 43 11.77 9.62 11.62
N LEU A 44 11.70 9.05 10.41
CA LEU A 44 12.50 7.90 10.01
C LEU A 44 13.95 8.30 9.67
N THR A 45 14.82 8.25 10.69
CA THR A 45 16.25 8.54 10.56
C THR A 45 17.09 7.40 11.12
N ALA A 46 18.29 7.20 10.57
CA ALA A 46 19.22 6.18 11.06
C ALA A 46 19.52 6.33 12.56
N ARG A 47 19.62 7.58 13.05
CA ARG A 47 19.85 7.88 14.48
C ARG A 47 18.68 7.40 15.34
N ARG A 48 17.45 7.77 14.99
CA ARG A 48 16.26 7.40 15.77
C ARG A 48 16.02 5.89 15.73
N LEU A 49 16.22 5.28 14.56
CA LEU A 49 16.08 3.84 14.39
C LEU A 49 17.16 3.07 15.16
N GLY A 50 18.42 3.52 15.13
CA GLY A 50 19.49 2.95 15.95
C GLY A 50 19.18 3.02 17.45
N ALA A 51 18.69 4.18 17.93
CA ALA A 51 18.26 4.34 19.32
C ALA A 51 17.11 3.37 19.68
N ALA A 52 16.09 3.27 18.81
CA ALA A 52 14.96 2.37 18.97
C ALA A 52 15.36 0.87 18.99
N LEU A 53 16.44 0.51 18.30
CA LEU A 53 17.00 -0.84 18.23
C LEU A 53 18.05 -1.14 19.31
N GLY A 54 18.44 -0.14 20.12
CA GLY A 54 19.57 -0.27 21.05
C GLY A 54 20.91 -0.55 20.34
N ALA A 55 21.07 -0.03 19.13
CA ALA A 55 22.22 -0.27 18.24
C ALA A 55 22.83 1.04 17.73
N ASP A 56 24.11 1.00 17.36
CA ASP A 56 24.73 2.14 16.68
C ASP A 56 24.09 2.33 15.28
N PRO A 57 23.76 3.57 14.87
CA PRO A 57 23.14 3.84 13.57
C PRO A 57 23.86 3.24 12.37
N SER A 58 25.19 3.14 12.42
CA SER A 58 25.99 2.53 11.34
C SER A 58 25.68 1.05 11.13
N THR A 59 25.09 0.38 12.12
CA THR A 59 24.69 -1.03 12.04
C THR A 59 23.62 -1.25 10.96
N LEU A 60 22.75 -0.27 10.73
CA LEU A 60 21.69 -0.34 9.72
C LEU A 60 22.27 -0.51 8.31
N TYR A 61 23.41 0.14 8.03
CA TYR A 61 24.05 0.09 6.71
C TYR A 61 24.70 -1.25 6.37
N ARG A 62 24.70 -2.20 7.31
CA ARG A 62 25.09 -3.59 7.03
C ARG A 62 23.94 -4.40 6.39
N TYR A 63 22.71 -3.97 6.63
CA TYR A 63 21.50 -4.61 6.12
C TYR A 63 20.97 -3.91 4.88
N PHE A 64 21.06 -2.58 4.87
CA PHE A 64 20.51 -1.73 3.81
C PHE A 64 21.60 -0.88 3.20
N ALA A 65 21.58 -0.70 1.88
CA ALA A 65 22.53 0.20 1.20
C ALA A 65 22.36 1.67 1.61
N GLY A 66 21.22 2.01 2.21
CA GLY A 66 20.89 3.33 2.73
C GLY A 66 19.44 3.38 3.22
N MET A 67 19.01 4.56 3.67
CA MET A 67 17.62 4.76 4.12
C MET A 67 16.60 4.55 2.98
N ASP A 68 17.00 4.80 1.73
CA ASP A 68 16.16 4.55 0.56
C ASP A 68 15.90 3.05 0.32
N ASP A 69 16.91 2.20 0.59
CA ASP A 69 16.78 0.74 0.52
C ASP A 69 15.93 0.19 1.68
N LEU A 70 16.06 0.78 2.87
CA LEU A 70 15.14 0.50 3.97
C LEU A 70 13.69 0.89 3.63
N ALA A 71 13.46 2.03 2.97
CA ALA A 71 12.12 2.42 2.53
C ALA A 71 11.53 1.41 1.52
N ARG A 72 12.35 0.86 0.61
CA ARG A 72 11.91 -0.25 -0.26
C ARG A 72 11.58 -1.52 0.53
N ALA A 73 12.38 -1.86 1.54
CA ALA A 73 12.10 -3.01 2.41
C ALA A 73 10.81 -2.85 3.21
N ILE A 74 10.46 -1.62 3.62
CA ILE A 74 9.19 -1.33 4.27
C ILE A 74 8.01 -1.55 3.30
N GLY A 75 8.11 -1.06 2.05
CA GLY A 75 7.07 -1.31 1.04
C GLY A 75 6.89 -2.79 0.72
N ASP A 76 8.01 -3.52 0.59
CA ASP A 76 8.03 -4.97 0.33
C ASP A 76 7.30 -5.75 1.44
N GLU A 77 7.53 -5.35 2.69
CA GLU A 77 6.83 -5.92 3.85
C GLU A 77 5.32 -5.62 3.84
N LEU A 78 4.89 -4.41 3.44
CA LEU A 78 3.47 -4.08 3.33
C LEU A 78 2.79 -4.91 2.21
N MET A 79 3.45 -5.09 1.08
CA MET A 79 2.97 -5.98 0.00
C MET A 79 2.89 -7.44 0.48
N GLY A 80 3.93 -7.94 1.16
CA GLY A 80 3.95 -9.31 1.67
C GLY A 80 2.81 -9.62 2.65
N ARG A 81 2.50 -8.71 3.56
CA ARG A 81 1.38 -8.88 4.49
C ARG A 81 0.02 -9.03 3.81
N ALA A 82 -0.16 -8.37 2.67
CA ALA A 82 -1.39 -8.52 1.90
C ALA A 82 -1.52 -9.95 1.34
N LEU A 83 -0.40 -10.51 0.86
CA LEU A 83 -0.36 -11.88 0.37
C LEU A 83 -0.51 -12.91 1.49
N ASP A 84 0.15 -12.68 2.64
CA ASP A 84 0.10 -13.55 3.82
C ASP A 84 -1.35 -13.74 4.34
N GLY A 85 -2.21 -12.74 4.14
CA GLY A 85 -3.63 -12.75 4.53
C GLY A 85 -4.60 -13.28 3.46
N TRP A 86 -4.11 -13.66 2.28
CA TRP A 86 -4.92 -14.12 1.16
C TRP A 86 -4.81 -15.64 0.97
N THR A 87 -5.88 -16.26 0.47
CA THR A 87 -5.90 -17.67 0.08
C THR A 87 -6.65 -17.81 -1.23
N ALA A 88 -6.03 -18.51 -2.19
CA ALA A 88 -6.61 -18.72 -3.51
C ALA A 88 -7.92 -19.52 -3.43
N THR A 89 -8.93 -19.02 -4.12
CA THR A 89 -10.22 -19.69 -4.30
C THR A 89 -10.33 -20.36 -5.66
N GLY A 90 -9.54 -19.91 -6.64
CA GLY A 90 -9.62 -20.34 -8.03
C GLY A 90 -10.65 -19.56 -8.84
N ASP A 91 -11.47 -18.71 -8.21
CA ASP A 91 -12.28 -17.72 -8.90
C ASP A 91 -11.49 -16.41 -9.02
N TRP A 92 -11.09 -16.08 -10.24
CA TRP A 92 -10.23 -14.92 -10.51
C TRP A 92 -10.80 -13.61 -9.96
N ARG A 93 -12.12 -13.41 -10.02
CA ARG A 93 -12.76 -12.16 -9.57
C ARG A 93 -12.71 -12.06 -8.05
N THR A 94 -12.99 -13.17 -7.36
CA THR A 94 -12.91 -13.26 -5.89
C THR A 94 -11.47 -13.09 -5.42
N ASP A 95 -10.52 -13.73 -6.09
CA ASP A 95 -9.10 -13.66 -5.72
C ASP A 95 -8.51 -12.25 -5.91
N LEU A 96 -8.76 -11.60 -7.05
CA LEU A 96 -8.31 -10.23 -7.29
C LEU A 96 -9.00 -9.22 -6.36
N ARG A 97 -10.30 -9.39 -6.08
CA ARG A 97 -10.99 -8.55 -5.09
C ARG A 97 -10.33 -8.66 -3.72
N ALA A 98 -10.09 -9.88 -3.24
CA ALA A 98 -9.50 -10.12 -1.94
C ALA A 98 -8.07 -9.56 -1.85
N LEU A 99 -7.24 -9.81 -2.87
CA LEU A 99 -5.88 -9.26 -2.94
C LEU A 99 -5.88 -7.73 -2.96
N GLY A 100 -6.75 -7.11 -3.77
CA GLY A 100 -6.83 -5.66 -3.88
C GLY A 100 -7.19 -5.02 -2.53
N LEU A 101 -8.19 -5.57 -1.85
CA LEU A 101 -8.58 -5.11 -0.51
C LEU A 101 -7.49 -5.36 0.53
N ALA A 102 -6.77 -6.49 0.45
CA ALA A 102 -5.68 -6.81 1.37
C ALA A 102 -4.48 -5.87 1.19
N ILE A 103 -4.11 -5.52 -0.06
CA ILE A 103 -3.04 -4.54 -0.35
C ILE A 103 -3.39 -3.19 0.27
N HIS A 104 -4.60 -2.69 -0.01
CA HIS A 104 -5.09 -1.43 0.53
C HIS A 104 -5.10 -1.43 2.06
N ALA A 105 -5.70 -2.46 2.69
CA ALA A 105 -5.75 -2.59 4.14
C ALA A 105 -4.36 -2.67 4.79
N SER A 106 -3.41 -3.38 4.18
CA SER A 106 -2.03 -3.50 4.68
C SER A 106 -1.34 -2.13 4.74
N TYR A 107 -1.52 -1.31 3.70
CA TYR A 107 -1.00 0.06 3.66
C TYR A 107 -1.71 0.97 4.68
N LEU A 108 -3.04 0.91 4.79
CA LEU A 108 -3.81 1.72 5.74
C LEU A 108 -3.48 1.38 7.21
N ALA A 109 -3.04 0.15 7.50
CA ALA A 109 -2.57 -0.21 8.83
C ALA A 109 -1.27 0.53 9.23
N HIS A 110 -0.54 1.11 8.27
CA HIS A 110 0.69 1.88 8.49
C HIS A 110 0.69 3.19 7.67
N PRO A 111 -0.18 4.18 7.97
CA PRO A 111 -0.43 5.32 7.07
C PRO A 111 0.83 6.12 6.69
N GLN A 112 1.70 6.38 7.66
CA GLN A 112 2.96 7.10 7.45
C GLN A 112 3.96 6.32 6.56
N ALA A 113 3.92 4.98 6.63
CA ALA A 113 4.72 4.12 5.77
C ALA A 113 4.13 4.04 4.36
N ALA A 114 2.80 3.97 4.26
CA ALA A 114 2.08 3.97 2.99
C ALA A 114 2.40 5.22 2.15
N VAL A 115 2.29 6.42 2.75
CA VAL A 115 2.65 7.69 2.08
C VAL A 115 4.12 7.69 1.61
N LEU A 116 5.02 7.09 2.37
CA LEU A 116 6.44 7.00 2.01
C LEU A 116 6.73 6.02 0.86
N THR A 117 5.93 4.97 0.73
CA THR A 117 6.28 3.76 -0.05
C THR A 117 5.37 3.47 -1.25
N ALA A 118 4.13 3.96 -1.27
CA ALA A 118 3.15 3.62 -2.31
C ALA A 118 3.56 4.03 -3.74
N SER A 119 4.42 5.03 -3.91
CA SER A 119 4.94 5.47 -5.21
C SER A 119 6.28 4.82 -5.61
N ARG A 120 6.67 3.72 -4.94
CA ARG A 120 7.97 3.08 -5.14
C ARG A 120 7.78 1.66 -5.64
N VAL A 121 8.57 1.29 -6.65
CA VAL A 121 8.83 -0.11 -6.99
C VAL A 121 9.99 -0.59 -6.11
N THR A 122 9.73 -1.62 -5.30
CA THR A 122 10.71 -2.13 -4.34
C THR A 122 11.72 -3.06 -5.01
N GLY A 123 11.27 -3.86 -5.99
CA GLY A 123 12.08 -4.88 -6.65
C GLY A 123 12.55 -5.98 -5.69
N ARG A 124 11.80 -6.21 -4.62
CA ARG A 124 12.13 -7.13 -3.54
C ARG A 124 11.18 -8.35 -3.54
N PRO A 125 11.55 -9.46 -2.87
CA PRO A 125 10.91 -10.76 -3.08
C PRO A 125 9.41 -10.80 -2.77
N ARG A 126 8.91 -10.06 -1.78
CA ARG A 126 7.50 -10.11 -1.38
C ARG A 126 6.63 -9.35 -2.37
N GLU A 127 7.06 -8.17 -2.82
CA GLU A 127 6.40 -7.45 -3.93
C GLU A 127 6.39 -8.29 -5.21
N ILE A 128 7.52 -8.88 -5.61
CA ILE A 128 7.60 -9.76 -6.78
C ILE A 128 6.63 -10.94 -6.67
N ALA A 129 6.47 -11.53 -5.49
CA ALA A 129 5.52 -12.63 -5.28
C ALA A 129 4.06 -12.20 -5.43
N VAL A 130 3.71 -10.99 -4.96
CA VAL A 130 2.38 -10.40 -5.17
C VAL A 130 2.13 -10.16 -6.66
N ASP A 131 3.09 -9.56 -7.35
CA ASP A 131 3.00 -9.25 -8.78
C ASP A 131 2.82 -10.54 -9.60
N GLU A 132 3.62 -11.57 -9.33
CA GLU A 132 3.54 -12.88 -9.97
C GLU A 132 2.19 -13.55 -9.70
N THR A 133 1.66 -13.45 -8.47
CA THR A 133 0.35 -14.00 -8.10
C THR A 133 -0.77 -13.36 -8.90
N ILE A 134 -0.81 -12.03 -8.96
CA ILE A 134 -1.85 -11.28 -9.67
C ILE A 134 -1.78 -11.55 -11.18
N LEU A 135 -0.57 -11.53 -11.76
CA LEU A 135 -0.37 -11.87 -13.16
C LEU A 135 -0.75 -13.32 -13.45
N GLY A 136 -0.44 -14.26 -12.56
CA GLY A 136 -0.83 -15.66 -12.67
C GLY A 136 -2.34 -15.84 -12.72
N ILE A 137 -3.08 -15.16 -11.84
CA ILE A 137 -4.55 -15.15 -11.83
C ILE A 137 -5.08 -14.61 -13.17
N LEU A 138 -4.60 -13.43 -13.59
CA LEU A 138 -5.07 -12.77 -14.82
C LEU A 138 -4.77 -13.61 -16.06
N ARG A 139 -3.58 -14.18 -16.19
CA ARG A 139 -3.22 -15.06 -17.30
C ARG A 139 -4.02 -16.36 -17.30
N GLY A 140 -4.35 -16.88 -16.11
CA GLY A 140 -5.20 -18.06 -15.94
C GLY A 140 -6.63 -17.90 -16.48
N THR A 141 -7.10 -16.66 -16.68
CA THR A 141 -8.44 -16.38 -17.23
C THR A 141 -8.55 -16.57 -18.75
N GLY A 142 -7.43 -16.74 -19.47
CA GLY A 142 -7.41 -16.84 -20.93
C GLY A 142 -7.31 -15.49 -21.66
N LEU A 143 -7.13 -14.38 -20.94
CA LEU A 143 -6.81 -13.08 -21.54
C LEU A 143 -5.49 -13.15 -22.33
N PRO A 144 -5.39 -12.44 -23.48
CA PRO A 144 -4.09 -12.23 -24.12
C PRO A 144 -3.13 -11.54 -23.15
N ASP A 145 -1.86 -11.93 -23.13
CA ASP A 145 -0.84 -11.41 -22.20
C ASP A 145 -0.79 -9.87 -22.19
N SER A 146 -0.94 -9.22 -23.34
CA SER A 146 -0.97 -7.75 -23.41
C SER A 146 -2.15 -7.12 -22.67
N VAL A 147 -3.31 -7.80 -22.63
CA VAL A 147 -4.49 -7.37 -21.89
C VAL A 147 -4.30 -7.64 -20.41
N ALA A 148 -3.81 -8.84 -20.04
CA ALA A 148 -3.52 -9.20 -18.66
C ALA A 148 -2.56 -8.20 -18.00
N VAL A 149 -1.47 -7.81 -18.69
CA VAL A 149 -0.50 -6.82 -18.18
C VAL A 149 -1.13 -5.42 -18.02
N ARG A 150 -2.02 -5.01 -18.94
CA ARG A 150 -2.73 -3.72 -18.79
C ARG A 150 -3.70 -3.71 -17.61
N VAL A 151 -4.43 -4.81 -17.39
CA VAL A 151 -5.32 -4.96 -16.24
C VAL A 151 -4.52 -4.99 -14.94
N TYR A 152 -3.43 -5.75 -14.90
CA TYR A 152 -2.49 -5.79 -13.78
C TYR A 152 -1.97 -4.39 -13.40
N HIS A 153 -1.50 -3.63 -14.40
CA HIS A 153 -0.99 -2.28 -14.18
C HIS A 153 -2.07 -1.36 -13.59
N ALA A 154 -3.27 -1.34 -14.17
CA ALA A 154 -4.39 -0.57 -13.63
C ALA A 154 -4.76 -1.02 -12.21
N PHE A 155 -4.76 -2.32 -11.94
CA PHE A 155 -5.08 -2.88 -10.63
C PHE A 155 -4.10 -2.43 -9.55
N ILE A 156 -2.79 -2.57 -9.78
CA ILE A 156 -1.77 -2.18 -8.79
C ILE A 156 -1.72 -0.67 -8.61
N ASP A 157 -1.70 0.10 -9.69
CA ASP A 157 -1.67 1.57 -9.60
C ASP A 157 -2.88 2.11 -8.87
N GLN A 158 -4.07 1.57 -9.16
CA GLN A 158 -5.29 1.97 -8.47
C GLN A 158 -5.25 1.59 -6.98
N SER A 159 -4.80 0.38 -6.65
CA SER A 159 -4.66 -0.08 -5.27
C SER A 159 -3.74 0.83 -4.47
N LEU A 160 -2.55 1.11 -5.00
CA LEU A 160 -1.52 1.91 -4.33
C LEU A 160 -1.88 3.41 -4.32
N ALA A 161 -2.51 3.94 -5.36
CA ALA A 161 -2.94 5.34 -5.41
C ALA A 161 -4.03 5.63 -4.37
N PHE A 162 -5.05 4.76 -4.27
CA PHE A 162 -6.06 4.89 -3.22
C PHE A 162 -5.46 4.66 -1.84
N ALA A 163 -4.58 3.67 -1.68
CA ALA A 163 -3.90 3.45 -0.41
C ALA A 163 -3.09 4.67 0.02
N ALA A 164 -2.39 5.34 -0.90
CA ALA A 164 -1.64 6.56 -0.63
C ALA A 164 -2.55 7.73 -0.25
N LEU A 165 -3.67 7.92 -0.96
CA LEU A 165 -4.64 8.99 -0.68
C LEU A 165 -5.28 8.79 0.70
N ASP A 166 -5.79 7.60 0.97
CA ASP A 166 -6.49 7.27 2.21
C ASP A 166 -5.52 7.26 3.40
N ALA A 167 -4.32 6.70 3.22
CA ALA A 167 -3.26 6.79 4.22
C ALA A 167 -2.81 8.23 4.46
N GLY A 168 -2.78 9.06 3.42
CA GLY A 168 -2.50 10.50 3.54
C GLY A 168 -3.50 11.19 4.46
N SER A 169 -4.80 10.90 4.30
CA SER A 169 -5.85 11.38 5.20
C SER A 169 -5.67 10.85 6.63
N LEU A 170 -5.43 9.55 6.81
CA LEU A 170 -5.18 8.94 8.12
C LEU A 170 -3.88 9.41 8.81
N ALA A 171 -2.94 9.97 8.04
CA ALA A 171 -1.69 10.51 8.55
C ALA A 171 -1.82 11.96 9.04
N LEU A 172 -2.93 12.65 8.76
CA LEU A 172 -3.23 13.97 9.29
C LEU A 172 -3.53 13.91 10.79
N ALA A 173 -3.42 15.06 11.46
CA ALA A 173 -3.97 15.21 12.81
C ALA A 173 -5.50 15.05 12.78
N ASP A 174 -6.06 14.51 13.86
CA ASP A 174 -7.50 14.24 13.94
C ASP A 174 -8.35 15.49 13.73
N GLU A 175 -7.92 16.65 14.25
CA GLU A 175 -8.63 17.92 14.05
C GLU A 175 -8.63 18.36 12.57
N ALA A 176 -7.52 18.16 11.87
CA ALA A 176 -7.43 18.50 10.44
C ALA A 176 -8.33 17.58 9.60
N ARG A 177 -8.26 16.27 9.87
CA ARG A 177 -9.11 15.28 9.18
C ARG A 177 -10.59 15.53 9.42
N ALA A 178 -11.00 15.77 10.67
CA ALA A 178 -12.38 16.11 11.00
C ALA A 178 -12.84 17.43 10.34
N GLY A 179 -11.94 18.42 10.26
CA GLY A 179 -12.20 19.67 9.53
C GLY A 179 -12.45 19.43 8.03
N ASP A 180 -11.63 18.60 7.39
CA ASP A 180 -11.80 18.25 5.97
C ASP A 180 -13.10 17.47 5.72
N GLU A 181 -13.44 16.51 6.60
CA GLU A 181 -14.70 15.76 6.54
C GLU A 181 -15.92 16.71 6.68
N GLU A 182 -15.86 17.66 7.61
CA GLU A 182 -16.94 18.63 7.85
C GLU A 182 -17.16 19.57 6.66
N MET A 183 -16.17 19.80 5.79
CA MET A 183 -16.36 20.62 4.58
C MET A 183 -17.45 20.06 3.66
N TRP A 184 -17.63 18.74 3.63
CA TRP A 184 -18.71 18.10 2.87
C TRP A 184 -20.09 18.35 3.47
N HIS A 185 -20.20 18.33 4.80
CA HIS A 185 -21.44 18.57 5.56
C HIS A 185 -21.77 20.06 5.72
N SER A 186 -20.79 20.94 5.54
CA SER A 186 -20.93 22.37 5.74
C SER A 186 -20.94 23.14 4.43
N THR A 187 -19.79 23.26 3.78
CA THR A 187 -19.60 24.11 2.60
C THR A 187 -20.27 23.52 1.38
N TYR A 188 -19.92 22.29 1.01
CA TYR A 188 -20.52 21.61 -0.16
C TYR A 188 -22.03 21.40 0.00
N ALA A 189 -22.50 21.19 1.23
CA ALA A 189 -23.92 21.00 1.54
C ALA A 189 -24.80 22.25 1.30
N ARG A 190 -24.20 23.45 1.27
CA ARG A 190 -24.94 24.72 1.25
C ARG A 190 -24.66 25.59 0.02
N LEU A 191 -23.96 25.07 -0.99
CA LEU A 191 -23.67 25.83 -2.20
C LEU A 191 -24.96 26.17 -2.96
N PRO A 192 -25.15 27.44 -3.42
CA PRO A 192 -26.39 27.85 -4.09
C PRO A 192 -26.56 27.15 -5.44
N ALA A 193 -27.78 26.67 -5.72
CA ALA A 193 -28.09 25.95 -6.96
C ALA A 193 -27.95 26.82 -8.22
N GLU A 194 -28.11 28.14 -8.09
CA GLU A 194 -27.99 29.10 -9.19
C GLU A 194 -26.55 29.15 -9.75
N SER A 195 -25.55 28.87 -8.90
CA SER A 195 -24.13 28.90 -9.28
C SER A 195 -23.48 27.51 -9.33
N HIS A 196 -23.99 26.55 -8.55
CA HIS A 196 -23.44 25.20 -8.42
C HIS A 196 -24.53 24.13 -8.56
N PRO A 197 -25.29 24.10 -9.68
CA PRO A 197 -26.49 23.27 -9.81
C PRO A 197 -26.21 21.78 -9.59
N ASN A 198 -25.09 21.27 -10.09
CA ASN A 198 -24.74 19.85 -9.98
C ASN A 198 -24.39 19.45 -8.53
N ILE A 199 -23.63 20.29 -7.83
CA ILE A 199 -23.27 20.04 -6.43
C ILE A 199 -24.51 20.17 -5.56
N ALA A 200 -25.29 21.24 -5.71
CA ALA A 200 -26.51 21.45 -4.93
C ALA A 200 -27.50 20.28 -5.08
N ALA A 201 -27.67 19.75 -6.30
CA ALA A 201 -28.54 18.60 -6.56
C ALA A 201 -28.04 17.29 -5.91
N THR A 202 -26.74 17.15 -5.67
CA THR A 202 -26.11 15.90 -5.20
C THR A 202 -25.42 16.01 -3.84
N ALA A 203 -25.53 17.16 -3.17
CA ALA A 203 -24.82 17.51 -1.96
C ALA A 203 -24.94 16.46 -0.85
N HIS A 204 -26.15 15.92 -0.65
CA HIS A 204 -26.41 14.86 0.33
C HIS A 204 -25.68 13.54 0.01
N LEU A 205 -25.46 13.24 -1.27
CA LEU A 205 -24.67 12.07 -1.70
C LEU A 205 -23.18 12.34 -1.51
N LEU A 206 -22.70 13.54 -1.87
CA LEU A 206 -21.30 13.93 -1.64
C LEU A 206 -20.96 13.85 -0.14
N ALA A 207 -21.80 14.41 0.72
CA ALA A 207 -21.65 14.33 2.17
C ALA A 207 -21.68 12.89 2.71
N ARG A 208 -22.40 11.98 2.04
CA ARG A 208 -22.46 10.57 2.44
C ARG A 208 -21.23 9.77 2.00
N TYR A 209 -20.68 10.03 0.81
CA TYR A 209 -19.68 9.17 0.19
C TYR A 209 -18.25 9.72 0.29
N MET A 210 -18.05 11.03 0.18
CA MET A 210 -16.71 11.64 0.11
C MET A 210 -15.87 11.49 1.38
N PRO A 211 -16.43 11.38 2.61
CA PRO A 211 -15.65 11.05 3.80
C PRO A 211 -15.08 9.62 3.82
N HIS A 212 -15.46 8.76 2.88
CA HIS A 212 -15.06 7.36 2.85
C HIS A 212 -14.27 7.03 1.58
N SER A 213 -13.40 6.03 1.67
CA SER A 213 -12.62 5.58 0.52
C SER A 213 -13.52 5.09 -0.61
N ALA A 214 -13.26 5.58 -1.82
CA ALA A 214 -13.91 5.07 -3.03
C ALA A 214 -13.27 3.78 -3.55
N TYR A 215 -12.20 3.28 -2.91
CA TYR A 215 -11.41 2.16 -3.41
C TYR A 215 -12.21 0.87 -3.63
N PRO A 216 -13.07 0.39 -2.69
CA PRO A 216 -13.83 -0.84 -2.92
C PRO A 216 -14.73 -0.74 -4.16
N ALA A 217 -15.38 0.40 -4.37
CA ALA A 217 -16.23 0.63 -5.54
C ALA A 217 -15.41 0.72 -6.82
N ALA A 218 -14.29 1.44 -6.79
CA ALA A 218 -13.39 1.56 -7.93
C ALA A 218 -12.80 0.19 -8.33
N LEU A 219 -12.48 -0.66 -7.35
CA LEU A 219 -11.97 -2.02 -7.59
C LEU A 219 -13.03 -2.87 -8.31
N GLU A 220 -14.30 -2.82 -7.86
CA GLU A 220 -15.38 -3.51 -8.58
C GLU A 220 -15.54 -3.04 -10.01
N ILE A 221 -15.46 -1.73 -10.28
CA ILE A 221 -15.54 -1.18 -11.64
C ILE A 221 -14.44 -1.78 -12.53
N LEU A 222 -13.21 -1.90 -12.03
CA LEU A 222 -12.11 -2.51 -12.76
C LEU A 222 -12.37 -4.00 -13.02
N LEU A 223 -12.82 -4.75 -12.01
CA LEU A 223 -13.11 -6.18 -12.14
C LEU A 223 -14.27 -6.44 -13.12
N GLU A 224 -15.31 -5.60 -13.11
CA GLU A 224 -16.42 -5.68 -14.05
C GLU A 224 -15.97 -5.39 -15.49
N HIS A 225 -15.09 -4.39 -15.67
CA HIS A 225 -14.48 -4.13 -16.98
C HIS A 225 -13.70 -5.34 -17.51
N THR A 226 -12.90 -5.98 -16.65
CA THR A 226 -12.15 -7.19 -17.00
C THR A 226 -13.08 -8.36 -17.34
N ALA A 227 -14.16 -8.56 -16.58
CA ALA A 227 -15.16 -9.59 -16.89
C ALA A 227 -15.84 -9.37 -18.25
N ALA A 228 -16.13 -8.11 -18.59
CA ALA A 228 -16.67 -7.75 -19.90
C ALA A 228 -15.65 -7.98 -21.04
N GLN A 229 -14.36 -7.79 -20.79
CA GLN A 229 -13.31 -8.12 -21.76
C GLN A 229 -13.23 -9.63 -22.01
N LEU A 230 -13.24 -10.44 -20.95
CA LEU A 230 -13.25 -11.90 -21.04
C LEU A 230 -14.42 -12.42 -21.88
N SER A 231 -15.61 -11.89 -21.64
CA SER A 231 -16.82 -12.26 -22.39
C SER A 231 -16.71 -11.95 -23.88
N ARG A 232 -15.97 -10.91 -24.27
CA ARG A 232 -15.72 -10.55 -25.68
C ARG A 232 -14.60 -11.34 -26.33
N SER A 233 -13.65 -11.86 -25.55
CA SER A 233 -12.55 -12.70 -26.06
C SER A 233 -12.94 -14.17 -26.22
N GLY A 234 -14.01 -14.61 -25.55
CA GLY A 234 -14.59 -15.95 -25.70
C GLY A 234 -15.68 -16.08 -26.77
N ALA A 235 -16.05 -14.98 -27.44
CA ALA A 235 -16.99 -14.93 -28.58
C ALA A 235 -16.20 -14.78 -29.89
#